data_AF-A0A7S3TUD3-F1
#
_entry.id   AF-A0A7S3TUD3-F1
#
_cell.length_a   1.000
_cell.length_b   1.000
_cell.length_c   1.000
_cell.angle_alpha   90.00
_cell.angle_beta   90.00
_cell.angle_gamma   90.00
#
_symmetry.space_group_name_H-M   'P 1'
#
loop_
_entity.id
_entity.type
_entity.pdbx_description
1 polymer ?
#
loop_
_entity_poly.entity_id
_entity_poly.type
_entity_poly.pdbx_seq_one_letter_code
_entity_poly.pdbx_strand_id
1 'polypeptide(L)'
;DLPTSPHISPYLVYSREAEHAAARCGAHTPRLVTMLLGGNDLCNVCSDGGDVSADEYAAKMRPAFETLAAVPRLVVNVPLHADYTQLAGVDWGFFGNLYCDVLLALVCPCMGNWASDLAVARQRVGEYNGKLVELVAEFNGDAHASTRGQGTTFIVQPFAQHTVFSATHLVSDDCFHPSAAGQELLARGLWNNLLQPAGEKASSVEEGEALLCPTADAALS
;
A
#
# COMPACT_ATOMS: atom_id res chain seq x y z
N ASP A 1 14.01 24.40 -14.01
CA ASP A 1 12.93 24.93 -13.16
C ASP A 1 11.72 24.04 -13.20
N LEU A 2 11.64 23.10 -12.26
CA LEU A 2 10.44 22.32 -11.95
C LEU A 2 10.06 22.68 -10.51
N PRO A 3 8.80 23.03 -10.22
CA PRO A 3 8.40 23.47 -8.89
C PRO A 3 8.36 22.27 -7.95
N THR A 4 9.10 22.36 -6.85
CA THR A 4 9.07 21.42 -5.73
C THR A 4 7.77 21.61 -4.93
N SER A 5 6.83 20.67 -5.06
CA SER A 5 5.76 20.50 -4.08
C SER A 5 6.29 19.66 -2.89
N PRO A 6 6.15 20.11 -1.64
CA PRO A 6 6.81 19.49 -0.48
C PRO A 6 6.06 18.29 0.15
N HIS A 7 5.04 17.72 -0.50
CA HIS A 7 4.13 16.75 0.15
C HIS A 7 4.10 15.32 -0.42
N ILE A 8 5.09 14.92 -1.22
CA ILE A 8 5.21 13.52 -1.65
C ILE A 8 6.56 13.01 -1.16
N SER A 9 6.55 12.10 -0.19
CA SER A 9 7.69 11.22 0.08
C SER A 9 7.50 9.97 -0.78
N PRO A 10 8.16 9.85 -1.94
CA PRO A 10 8.12 8.61 -2.70
C PRO A 10 9.05 7.62 -2.00
N TYR A 11 8.49 6.69 -1.23
CA TYR A 11 9.20 5.44 -0.92
C TYR A 11 9.24 4.59 -2.20
N LEU A 12 10.08 4.99 -3.15
CA LEU A 12 10.50 4.14 -4.24
C LEU A 12 11.71 3.35 -3.71
N VAL A 13 11.48 2.14 -3.22
CA VAL A 13 12.57 1.24 -2.83
C VAL A 13 13.25 0.74 -4.10
N TYR A 14 14.30 1.44 -4.52
CA TYR A 14 15.22 0.97 -5.55
C TYR A 14 16.49 0.46 -4.86
N SER A 15 16.62 -0.85 -4.66
CA SER A 15 17.80 -1.43 -4.03
C SER A 15 18.95 -1.56 -5.05
N ARG A 16 20.15 -1.10 -4.69
CA ARG A 16 21.38 -1.26 -5.51
C ARG A 16 21.79 -2.73 -5.70
N GLU A 17 21.31 -3.65 -4.85
CA GLU A 17 21.55 -5.09 -5.02
C GLU A 17 20.85 -5.66 -6.27
N ALA A 18 19.79 -4.99 -6.74
CA ALA A 18 19.11 -5.34 -7.99
C ALA A 18 20.00 -5.18 -9.23
N GLU A 19 20.97 -4.25 -9.23
CA GLU A 19 21.87 -4.04 -10.39
C GLU A 19 22.84 -5.22 -10.59
N HIS A 20 23.35 -5.82 -9.51
CA HIS A 20 24.22 -7.00 -9.60
C HIS A 20 23.47 -8.30 -9.91
N ALA A 21 22.18 -8.38 -9.59
CA ALA A 21 21.30 -9.48 -10.02
C ALA A 21 20.87 -9.32 -11.49
N ALA A 22 20.58 -8.09 -11.93
CA ALA A 22 20.16 -7.77 -13.29
C ALA A 22 21.23 -8.07 -14.35
N ALA A 23 22.51 -8.06 -14.00
CA ALA A 23 23.59 -8.47 -14.92
C ALA A 23 23.59 -9.99 -15.22
N ARG A 24 22.88 -10.81 -14.43
CA ARG A 24 22.76 -12.27 -14.60
C ARG A 24 21.38 -12.73 -15.07
N CYS A 25 20.33 -11.95 -14.82
CA CYS A 25 19.01 -12.18 -15.39
C CYS A 25 19.00 -11.60 -16.82
N GLY A 26 18.78 -12.45 -17.83
CA GLY A 26 18.80 -12.01 -19.23
C GLY A 26 17.85 -10.85 -19.50
N ALA A 27 18.03 -10.20 -20.65
CA ALA A 27 17.27 -9.02 -21.10
C ALA A 27 15.74 -9.23 -21.25
N HIS A 28 15.16 -10.30 -20.72
CA HIS A 28 13.77 -10.75 -20.86
C HIS A 28 12.99 -10.84 -19.55
N THR A 29 13.58 -10.52 -18.39
CA THR A 29 12.88 -10.60 -17.09
C THR A 29 12.03 -9.34 -16.84
N PRO A 30 10.74 -9.47 -16.45
CA PRO A 30 9.93 -8.34 -16.02
C PRO A 30 10.55 -7.64 -14.82
N ARG A 31 10.40 -6.31 -14.75
CA ARG A 31 10.72 -5.53 -13.54
C ARG A 31 9.49 -5.48 -12.65
N LEU A 32 9.70 -5.41 -11.34
CA LEU A 32 8.64 -5.30 -10.35
C LEU A 32 8.68 -3.91 -9.69
N VAL A 33 7.52 -3.27 -9.59
CA VAL A 33 7.31 -2.07 -8.77
C VAL A 33 6.13 -2.31 -7.86
N THR A 34 6.25 -1.97 -6.58
CA THR A 34 5.14 -2.01 -5.62
C THR A 34 4.76 -0.58 -5.27
N MET A 35 3.51 -0.22 -5.52
CA MET A 35 2.97 1.12 -5.32
C MET A 35 2.13 1.18 -4.04
N LEU A 36 2.79 1.52 -2.93
CA LEU A 36 2.19 1.73 -1.60
C LEU A 36 1.98 3.22 -1.36
N LEU A 37 0.90 3.79 -1.91
CA LEU A 37 0.57 5.22 -1.79
C LEU A 37 -0.86 5.38 -1.27
N GLY A 38 -1.11 6.44 -0.49
CA GLY A 38 -2.45 6.79 0.01
C GLY A 38 -2.63 6.82 1.53
N GLY A 39 -1.62 6.39 2.31
CA GLY A 39 -1.69 6.45 3.79
C GLY A 39 -1.86 7.89 4.30
N ASN A 40 -1.14 8.84 3.72
CA ASN A 40 -1.27 10.26 4.07
C ASN A 40 -2.61 10.86 3.61
N ASP A 41 -3.15 10.42 2.46
CA ASP A 41 -4.48 10.82 2.01
C ASP A 41 -5.55 10.41 3.02
N LEU A 42 -5.47 9.18 3.56
CA LEU A 42 -6.34 8.70 4.63
C LEU A 42 -6.23 9.54 5.91
N CYS A 43 -5.01 9.95 6.30
CA CYS A 43 -4.82 10.82 7.45
C CYS A 43 -5.44 12.21 7.27
N ASN A 44 -5.47 12.72 6.04
CA ASN A 44 -6.00 14.05 5.74
C ASN A 44 -7.53 14.10 5.76
N VAL A 45 -8.23 12.97 5.64
CA VAL A 45 -9.70 12.87 5.59
C VAL A 45 -10.39 13.64 6.72
N CYS A 46 -9.83 13.61 7.94
CA CYS A 46 -10.41 14.25 9.12
C CYS A 46 -9.75 15.60 9.46
N SER A 47 -8.92 16.14 8.57
CA SER A 47 -8.34 17.48 8.74
C SER A 47 -9.35 18.55 8.36
N ASP A 48 -9.25 19.74 8.97
CA ASP A 48 -10.07 20.89 8.58
C ASP A 48 -9.87 21.23 7.10
N GLY A 49 -10.93 21.11 6.29
CA GLY A 49 -10.87 21.29 4.83
C GLY A 49 -10.25 20.12 4.06
N GLY A 50 -9.93 19.01 4.73
CA GLY A 50 -9.24 17.84 4.19
C GLY A 50 -10.13 16.75 3.57
N ASP A 51 -11.24 17.12 2.91
CA ASP A 51 -12.12 16.11 2.29
C ASP A 51 -11.51 15.54 1.01
N VAL A 52 -10.53 14.64 1.15
CA VAL A 52 -10.00 13.85 0.03
C VAL A 52 -11.00 12.75 -0.27
N SER A 53 -11.98 13.09 -1.10
CA SER A 53 -12.96 12.12 -1.62
C SER A 53 -12.26 10.96 -2.34
N ALA A 54 -12.95 9.81 -2.44
CA ALA A 54 -12.42 8.65 -3.15
C ALA A 54 -12.08 8.94 -4.61
N ASP A 55 -12.88 9.78 -5.28
CA ASP A 55 -12.61 10.20 -6.66
C ASP A 55 -11.38 11.12 -6.76
N GLU A 56 -11.19 12.03 -5.81
CA GLU A 56 -9.98 12.86 -5.75
C GLU A 56 -8.73 12.02 -5.50
N TYR A 57 -8.81 11.05 -4.58
CA TYR A 57 -7.73 10.08 -4.36
C TYR A 57 -7.38 9.33 -5.65
N ALA A 58 -8.37 8.81 -6.38
CA ALA A 58 -8.15 8.13 -7.65
C ALA A 58 -7.51 9.05 -8.70
N ALA A 59 -7.95 10.32 -8.76
CA ALA A 59 -7.38 11.33 -9.65
C ALA A 59 -5.91 11.64 -9.29
N LYS A 60 -5.54 11.68 -8.01
CA LYS A 60 -4.15 11.84 -7.54
C LYS A 60 -3.27 10.63 -7.84
N MET A 61 -3.84 9.42 -7.82
CA MET A 61 -3.13 8.18 -8.14
C MET A 61 -2.88 7.99 -9.64
N ARG A 62 -3.82 8.45 -10.49
CA ARG A 62 -3.79 8.23 -11.93
C ARG A 62 -2.48 8.63 -12.64
N PRO A 63 -1.83 9.78 -12.36
CA PRO A 63 -0.54 10.11 -12.98
C PRO A 63 0.57 9.08 -12.71
N ALA A 64 0.56 8.44 -11.53
CA ALA A 64 1.49 7.36 -11.22
C ALA A 64 1.20 6.12 -12.07
N PHE A 65 -0.07 5.74 -12.23
CA PHE A 65 -0.48 4.66 -13.13
C PHE A 65 -0.09 4.95 -14.58
N GLU A 66 -0.33 6.16 -15.10
CA GLU A 66 0.06 6.55 -16.46
C GLU A 66 1.57 6.45 -16.67
N THR A 67 2.35 6.94 -15.71
CA THR A 67 3.81 6.89 -15.75
C THR A 67 4.33 5.45 -15.77
N LEU A 68 3.80 4.59 -14.89
CA LEU A 68 4.22 3.19 -14.81
C LEU A 68 3.72 2.37 -16.00
N ALA A 69 2.52 2.67 -16.53
CA ALA A 69 1.96 2.00 -17.69
C ALA A 69 2.85 2.18 -18.93
N ALA A 70 3.44 3.35 -19.13
CA ALA A 70 4.31 3.63 -20.27
C ALA A 70 5.65 2.85 -20.25
N VAL A 71 6.04 2.29 -19.09
CA VAL A 71 7.29 1.53 -18.94
C VAL A 71 7.06 0.10 -19.43
N PRO A 72 7.75 -0.41 -20.46
CA PRO A 72 7.54 -1.78 -20.94
C PRO A 72 8.08 -2.83 -19.96
N ARG A 73 7.41 -3.98 -19.94
CA ARG A 73 7.76 -5.18 -19.14
C ARG A 73 7.83 -4.87 -17.65
N LEU A 74 6.82 -4.17 -17.16
CA LEU A 74 6.69 -3.81 -15.76
C LEU A 74 5.50 -4.53 -15.14
N VAL A 75 5.74 -5.27 -14.06
CA VAL A 75 4.67 -5.74 -13.18
C VAL A 75 4.53 -4.69 -12.08
N VAL A 76 3.35 -4.08 -12.00
CA VAL A 76 3.01 -3.09 -10.98
C VAL A 76 2.11 -3.74 -9.95
N ASN A 77 2.64 -4.01 -8.77
CA ASN A 77 1.85 -4.41 -7.62
C ASN A 77 1.16 -3.20 -7.03
N VAL A 78 -0.14 -3.33 -6.82
CA VAL A 78 -0.98 -2.33 -6.18
C VAL A 78 -1.59 -2.94 -4.92
N PRO A 79 -0.87 -2.89 -3.78
CA PRO A 79 -1.43 -3.19 -2.48
C PRO A 79 -2.70 -2.42 -2.18
N LEU A 80 -3.69 -3.11 -1.64
CA LEU A 80 -4.83 -2.46 -1.00
C LEU A 80 -4.43 -1.99 0.40
N HIS A 81 -5.07 -0.91 0.85
CA HIS A 81 -4.91 -0.38 2.20
C HIS A 81 -5.43 -1.37 3.23
N ALA A 82 -4.62 -1.62 4.25
CA ALA A 82 -5.05 -2.29 5.47
C ALA A 82 -5.85 -1.33 6.36
N ASP A 83 -6.67 -1.87 7.26
CA ASP A 83 -7.38 -1.05 8.24
C ASP A 83 -6.47 -0.64 9.41
N TYR A 84 -5.74 0.46 9.23
CA TYR A 84 -4.89 1.03 10.29
C TYR A 84 -5.65 1.79 11.37
N THR A 85 -6.98 1.88 11.32
CA THR A 85 -7.78 2.43 12.44
C THR A 85 -7.64 1.60 13.72
N GLN A 86 -7.11 0.37 13.60
CA GLN A 86 -6.69 -0.48 14.71
C GLN A 86 -5.65 0.18 15.62
N LEU A 87 -4.87 1.16 15.11
CA LEU A 87 -3.88 1.91 15.88
C LEU A 87 -4.49 2.69 17.06
N ALA A 88 -5.73 3.17 16.90
CA ALA A 88 -6.44 3.89 17.98
C ALA A 88 -6.82 2.99 19.17
N GLY A 89 -6.75 1.66 19.02
CA GLY A 89 -7.04 0.70 20.09
C GLY A 89 -5.80 0.19 20.83
N VAL A 90 -4.61 0.68 20.50
CA VAL A 90 -3.35 0.21 21.08
C VAL A 90 -3.14 0.80 22.48
N ASP A 91 -2.81 -0.05 23.46
CA ASP A 91 -2.32 0.39 24.77
C ASP A 91 -0.81 0.56 24.73
N TRP A 92 -0.36 1.82 24.79
CA TRP A 92 1.03 2.25 24.80
C TRP A 92 1.60 2.34 26.24
N GLY A 93 0.81 1.97 27.25
CA GLY A 93 1.16 2.11 28.66
C GLY A 93 1.00 3.55 29.19
N PHE A 94 1.16 3.76 30.50
CA PHE A 94 0.75 5.00 31.18
C PHE A 94 1.31 6.29 30.56
N PHE A 95 2.63 6.39 30.37
CA PHE A 95 3.27 7.56 29.75
C PHE A 95 3.19 7.53 28.22
N GLY A 96 3.08 6.34 27.62
CA GLY A 96 2.97 6.17 26.18
C GLY A 96 1.62 6.63 25.66
N ASN A 97 0.51 6.35 26.34
CA ASN A 97 -0.83 6.74 25.90
C ASN A 97 -0.93 8.26 25.78
N LEU A 98 -0.47 9.03 26.79
CA LEU A 98 -0.52 10.49 26.72
C LEU A 98 0.34 11.04 25.55
N TYR A 99 1.54 10.49 25.32
CA TYR A 99 2.43 10.96 24.27
C TYR A 99 1.94 10.55 22.88
N CYS A 100 1.61 9.27 22.69
CA CYS A 100 1.22 8.69 21.42
C CYS A 100 -0.17 9.18 20.98
N ASP A 101 -1.13 9.33 21.89
CA ASP A 101 -2.46 9.84 21.51
C ASP A 101 -2.36 11.27 20.96
N VAL A 102 -1.55 12.12 21.60
CA VAL A 102 -1.31 13.50 21.15
C VAL A 102 -0.57 13.54 19.82
N LEU A 103 0.49 12.74 19.69
CA LEU A 103 1.27 12.67 18.45
C LEU A 103 0.42 12.18 17.29
N LEU A 104 -0.37 11.13 17.52
CA LEU A 104 -1.23 10.51 16.52
C LEU A 104 -2.34 11.46 16.06
N ALA A 105 -2.97 12.19 16.99
CA ALA A 105 -3.93 13.24 16.65
C ALA A 105 -3.32 14.38 15.82
N LEU A 106 -2.02 14.65 15.97
CA LEU A 106 -1.31 15.67 15.21
C LEU A 106 -0.92 15.19 13.81
N VAL A 107 -0.39 13.98 13.67
CA VAL A 107 0.13 13.48 12.38
C VAL A 107 -0.94 12.82 11.52
N CYS A 108 -1.97 12.25 12.15
CA CYS A 108 -3.07 11.57 11.49
C CYS A 108 -4.37 11.80 12.26
N PRO A 109 -5.01 12.98 12.09
CA PRO A 109 -6.15 13.42 12.90
C PRO A 109 -7.27 12.38 13.09
N CYS A 110 -7.57 11.58 12.07
CA CYS A 110 -8.59 10.52 12.17
C CYS A 110 -8.32 9.47 13.26
N MET A 111 -7.05 9.27 13.63
CA MET A 111 -6.62 8.28 14.60
C MET A 111 -6.54 8.87 16.03
N GLY A 112 -6.71 10.19 16.16
CA GLY A 112 -6.59 10.99 17.38
C GLY A 112 -7.80 10.99 18.32
N ASN A 113 -8.64 9.96 18.26
CA ASN A 113 -9.58 9.60 19.33
C ASN A 113 -11.00 10.24 19.34
N TRP A 114 -11.72 10.18 18.20
CA TRP A 114 -13.19 10.24 18.19
C TRP A 114 -13.78 9.05 17.41
N ALA A 115 -14.82 8.42 17.97
CA ALA A 115 -15.46 7.25 17.34
C ALA A 115 -16.06 7.57 15.95
N SER A 116 -16.51 8.81 15.74
CA SER A 116 -16.99 9.29 14.43
C SER A 116 -15.89 9.29 13.38
N ASP A 117 -14.69 9.75 13.76
CA ASP A 117 -13.60 10.00 12.83
C ASP A 117 -12.94 8.68 12.41
N LEU A 118 -12.86 7.72 13.34
CA LEU A 118 -12.45 6.35 13.04
C LEU A 118 -13.43 5.64 12.09
N ALA A 119 -14.74 5.87 12.24
CA ALA A 119 -15.73 5.31 11.34
C ALA A 119 -15.61 5.90 9.92
N VAL A 120 -15.39 7.21 9.82
CA VAL A 120 -15.12 7.89 8.54
C VAL A 120 -13.85 7.35 7.90
N ALA A 121 -12.75 7.25 8.65
CA ALA A 121 -11.49 6.71 8.15
C ALA A 121 -11.63 5.26 7.65
N ARG A 122 -12.30 4.39 8.43
CA ARG A 122 -12.54 3.00 8.03
C ARG A 122 -13.40 2.90 6.76
N GLN A 123 -14.43 3.75 6.64
CA GLN A 123 -15.22 3.85 5.41
C GLN A 123 -14.34 4.26 4.23
N ARG A 124 -13.51 5.30 4.38
CA ARG A 124 -12.61 5.79 3.33
C ARG A 124 -11.58 4.75 2.90
N VAL A 125 -11.04 3.92 3.80
CA VAL A 125 -10.17 2.79 3.44
C VAL A 125 -10.87 1.88 2.41
N GLY A 126 -12.14 1.53 2.65
CA GLY A 126 -12.93 0.72 1.73
C GLY A 126 -13.14 1.38 0.37
N GLU A 127 -13.47 2.68 0.37
CA GLU A 127 -13.69 3.44 -0.87
C GLU A 127 -12.40 3.61 -1.68
N TYR A 128 -11.26 3.90 -1.04
CA TYR A 128 -9.95 4.00 -1.69
C TYR A 128 -9.52 2.66 -2.28
N ASN A 129 -9.74 1.56 -1.57
CA ASN A 129 -9.49 0.21 -2.08
C ASN A 129 -10.34 -0.09 -3.31
N GLY A 130 -11.63 0.27 -3.30
CA GLY A 130 -12.49 0.19 -4.47
C GLY A 130 -11.92 0.96 -5.67
N LYS A 131 -11.47 2.20 -5.46
CA LYS A 131 -10.87 3.03 -6.50
C LYS A 131 -9.55 2.47 -7.04
N LEU A 132 -8.73 1.85 -6.20
CA LEU A 132 -7.52 1.15 -6.66
C LEU A 132 -7.86 -0.04 -7.56
N VAL A 133 -8.87 -0.83 -7.19
CA VAL A 133 -9.35 -1.94 -8.03
C VAL A 133 -9.88 -1.44 -9.37
N GLU A 134 -10.68 -0.35 -9.37
CA GLU A 134 -11.17 0.30 -10.58
C GLU A 134 -10.02 0.76 -11.48
N LEU A 135 -9.01 1.45 -10.92
CA LEU A 135 -7.83 1.90 -11.68
C LEU A 135 -7.04 0.73 -12.27
N VAL A 136 -6.81 -0.34 -11.49
CA VAL A 136 -6.11 -1.52 -12.00
C VAL A 136 -6.87 -2.15 -13.17
N ALA A 137 -8.19 -2.29 -13.06
CA ALA A 137 -9.03 -2.80 -14.14
C ALA A 137 -8.99 -1.89 -15.38
N GLU A 138 -9.06 -0.57 -15.17
CA GLU A 138 -8.98 0.42 -16.24
C GLU A 138 -7.66 0.32 -17.02
N PHE A 139 -6.52 0.37 -16.32
CA PHE A 139 -5.19 0.38 -16.94
C PHE A 139 -4.80 -0.96 -17.58
N ASN A 140 -5.39 -2.08 -17.12
CA ASN A 140 -5.26 -3.36 -17.80
C ASN A 140 -6.22 -3.54 -18.99
N GLY A 141 -7.28 -2.73 -19.08
CA GLY A 141 -8.31 -2.81 -20.11
C GLY A 141 -7.92 -2.18 -21.45
N ASP A 142 -8.84 -2.27 -22.41
CA ASP A 142 -8.63 -1.83 -23.80
C ASP A 142 -8.39 -0.32 -23.92
N ALA A 143 -8.96 0.48 -23.02
CA ALA A 143 -8.80 1.94 -23.01
C ALA A 143 -7.34 2.38 -22.93
N HIS A 144 -6.49 1.60 -22.24
CA HIS A 144 -5.05 1.87 -22.09
C HIS A 144 -4.18 0.91 -22.91
N ALA A 145 -4.73 0.05 -23.76
CA ALA A 145 -3.95 -0.91 -24.53
C ALA A 145 -2.90 -0.25 -25.47
N SER A 146 -3.19 0.97 -25.95
CA SER A 146 -2.27 1.71 -26.83
C SER A 146 -1.17 2.49 -26.08
N THR A 147 -1.41 2.85 -24.82
CA THR A 147 -0.47 3.62 -23.99
C THR A 147 0.33 2.72 -23.04
N ARG A 148 -0.21 1.53 -22.72
CA ARG A 148 0.44 0.52 -21.88
C ARG A 148 1.58 -0.15 -22.66
N GLY A 149 2.78 -0.03 -22.11
CA GLY A 149 3.98 -0.65 -22.61
C GLY A 149 3.82 -2.16 -22.73
N GLN A 150 4.43 -2.74 -23.77
CA GLN A 150 4.32 -4.17 -24.03
C GLN A 150 4.77 -4.99 -22.81
N GLY A 151 3.92 -5.93 -22.40
CA GLY A 151 4.19 -6.82 -21.28
C GLY A 151 4.08 -6.15 -19.90
N THR A 152 3.48 -4.96 -19.81
CA THR A 152 3.20 -4.29 -18.54
C THR A 152 1.83 -4.67 -18.03
N THR A 153 1.72 -4.93 -16.74
CA THR A 153 0.47 -5.33 -16.07
C THR A 153 0.38 -4.74 -14.68
N PHE A 154 -0.83 -4.44 -14.24
CA PHE A 154 -1.14 -4.00 -12.89
C PHE A 154 -1.82 -5.12 -12.12
N ILE A 155 -1.44 -5.37 -10.88
CA ILE A 155 -1.95 -6.48 -10.09
C ILE A 155 -2.38 -5.97 -8.71
N VAL A 156 -3.65 -6.16 -8.37
CA VAL A 156 -4.17 -5.87 -7.03
C VAL A 156 -3.59 -6.88 -6.03
N GLN A 157 -3.12 -6.40 -4.88
CA GLN A 157 -2.63 -7.25 -3.79
C GLN A 157 -3.43 -6.99 -2.50
N PRO A 158 -4.50 -7.76 -2.21
CA PRO A 158 -5.35 -7.55 -1.04
C PRO A 158 -4.77 -8.04 0.29
N PHE A 159 -3.53 -8.56 0.32
CA PHE A 159 -2.92 -9.35 1.41
C PHE A 159 -3.15 -8.89 2.86
N ALA A 160 -3.36 -7.60 3.13
CA ALA A 160 -3.55 -7.06 4.47
C ALA A 160 -4.92 -6.41 4.73
N GLN A 161 -5.84 -6.44 3.76
CA GLN A 161 -7.13 -5.75 3.84
C GLN A 161 -7.96 -6.16 5.07
N HIS A 162 -7.87 -7.42 5.47
CA HIS A 162 -8.59 -8.01 6.61
C HIS A 162 -7.65 -8.54 7.69
N THR A 163 -6.39 -8.09 7.71
CA THR A 163 -5.45 -8.48 8.75
C THR A 163 -5.80 -7.80 10.07
N VAL A 164 -5.83 -8.58 11.14
CA VAL A 164 -5.92 -8.07 12.51
C VAL A 164 -4.51 -7.90 13.04
N PHE A 165 -4.14 -6.68 13.41
CA PHE A 165 -2.81 -6.39 13.94
C PHE A 165 -2.82 -6.53 15.46
N SER A 166 -1.79 -7.17 16.00
CA SER A 166 -1.52 -7.16 17.42
C SER A 166 -0.87 -5.82 17.83
N ALA A 167 -0.82 -5.55 19.13
CA ALA A 167 -0.07 -4.38 19.64
C ALA A 167 1.40 -4.42 19.20
N THR A 168 2.05 -5.58 19.16
CA THR A 168 3.45 -5.67 18.73
C THR A 168 3.66 -5.31 17.26
N HIS A 169 2.66 -5.46 16.40
CA HIS A 169 2.71 -5.03 15.01
C HIS A 169 2.59 -3.51 14.83
N LEU A 170 1.90 -2.84 15.76
CA LEU A 170 1.55 -1.41 15.67
C LEU A 170 2.41 -0.52 16.56
N VAL A 171 2.98 -1.06 17.65
CA VAL A 171 3.79 -0.29 18.60
C VAL A 171 5.19 -0.06 18.03
N SER A 172 5.46 1.20 17.67
CA SER A 172 6.76 1.69 17.19
C SER A 172 7.17 2.97 17.93
N ASP A 173 8.43 3.37 17.78
CA ASP A 173 9.00 4.53 18.48
C ASP A 173 8.34 5.87 18.07
N ASP A 174 7.71 5.93 16.89
CA ASP A 174 7.01 7.12 16.38
C ASP A 174 5.49 7.09 16.60
N CYS A 175 4.98 6.06 17.29
CA CYS A 175 3.57 5.86 17.60
C CYS A 175 2.62 5.77 16.38
N PHE A 176 3.15 5.65 15.16
CA PHE A 176 2.34 5.79 13.94
C PHE A 176 2.62 4.69 12.92
N HIS A 177 3.88 4.51 12.52
CA HIS A 177 4.22 3.53 11.51
C HIS A 177 4.26 2.11 12.10
N PRO A 178 3.97 1.06 11.31
CA PRO A 178 4.11 -0.31 11.76
C PRO A 178 5.51 -0.60 12.29
N SER A 179 5.57 -1.38 13.37
CA SER A 179 6.83 -1.84 13.97
C SER A 179 7.61 -2.72 12.99
N ALA A 180 8.85 -3.08 13.33
CA ALA A 180 9.61 -4.04 12.53
C ALA A 180 8.85 -5.37 12.35
N ALA A 181 8.14 -5.84 13.38
CA ALA A 181 7.30 -7.03 13.30
C ALA A 181 6.07 -6.82 12.40
N GLY A 182 5.44 -5.64 12.46
CA GLY A 182 4.35 -5.28 11.57
C GLY A 182 4.78 -5.22 10.11
N GLN A 183 5.95 -4.64 9.83
CA GLN A 183 6.53 -4.60 8.49
C GLN A 183 6.90 -6.01 7.99
N GLU A 184 7.42 -6.89 8.85
CA GLU A 184 7.66 -8.29 8.50
C GLU A 184 6.36 -9.01 8.12
N LEU A 185 5.30 -8.85 8.92
CA LEU A 185 3.98 -9.43 8.67
C LEU A 185 3.43 -8.98 7.31
N LEU A 186 3.47 -7.67 7.04
CA LEU A 186 3.00 -7.12 5.76
C LEU A 186 3.84 -7.62 4.57
N ALA A 187 5.18 -7.68 4.73
CA ALA A 187 6.07 -8.20 3.69
C ALA A 187 5.79 -9.68 3.38
N ARG A 188 5.52 -10.49 4.42
CA ARG A 188 5.13 -11.91 4.29
C ARG A 188 3.82 -12.05 3.51
N GLY A 189 2.81 -11.26 3.87
CA GLY A 189 1.52 -11.25 3.18
C GLY A 189 1.70 -10.88 1.71
N LEU A 190 2.40 -9.78 1.42
CA LEU A 190 2.67 -9.33 0.05
C LEU A 190 3.44 -10.38 -0.77
N TRP A 191 4.45 -11.02 -0.18
CA TRP A 191 5.23 -12.08 -0.84
C TRP A 191 4.35 -13.27 -1.22
N ASN A 192 3.52 -13.75 -0.30
CA ASN A 192 2.62 -14.85 -0.58
C ASN A 192 1.59 -14.46 -1.64
N ASN A 193 1.05 -13.24 -1.58
CA ASN A 193 0.11 -12.71 -2.57
C ASN A 193 0.71 -12.63 -3.98
N LEU A 194 2.00 -12.32 -4.10
CA LEU A 194 2.71 -12.33 -5.39
C LEU A 194 2.73 -13.70 -6.05
N LEU A 195 2.75 -14.76 -5.25
CA LEU A 195 2.86 -16.15 -5.71
C LEU A 195 1.50 -16.86 -5.78
N GLN A 196 0.44 -16.22 -5.28
CA GLN A 196 -0.93 -16.73 -5.35
C GLN A 196 -1.58 -16.38 -6.69
N PRO A 197 -2.33 -17.31 -7.31
CA PRO A 197 -3.08 -17.06 -8.54
C PRO A 197 -4.06 -15.88 -8.40
N ALA A 198 -4.33 -15.19 -9.51
CA ALA A 198 -5.37 -14.19 -9.58
C ALA A 198 -6.73 -14.81 -9.18
N GLY A 199 -7.49 -14.14 -8.31
CA GLY A 199 -8.76 -14.65 -7.76
C GLY A 199 -8.62 -15.54 -6.51
N GLU A 200 -7.42 -16.05 -6.22
CA GLU A 200 -7.12 -16.86 -5.03
C GLU A 200 -6.19 -16.15 -4.03
N LYS A 201 -5.94 -14.85 -4.26
CA LYS A 201 -5.11 -14.02 -3.39
C LYS A 201 -5.76 -13.88 -2.02
N ALA A 202 -5.00 -14.23 -0.98
CA ALA A 202 -5.40 -14.02 0.40
C ALA A 202 -5.58 -12.52 0.69
N SER A 203 -6.50 -12.20 1.59
CA SER A 203 -6.80 -10.83 2.02
C SER A 203 -6.42 -10.55 3.48
N SER A 204 -5.84 -11.54 4.16
CA SER A 204 -5.26 -11.43 5.49
C SER A 204 -3.95 -12.22 5.55
N VAL A 205 -3.08 -11.87 6.50
CA VAL A 205 -1.84 -12.58 6.79
C VAL A 205 -1.70 -12.79 8.29
N GLU A 206 -1.18 -13.96 8.67
CA GLU A 206 -0.97 -14.32 10.07
C GLU A 206 0.52 -14.37 10.43
N GLU A 207 0.83 -14.15 11.71
CA GLU A 207 2.19 -14.28 12.21
C GLU A 207 2.70 -15.73 12.05
N GLY A 208 3.92 -15.88 11.54
CA GLY A 208 4.52 -17.19 11.31
C GLY A 208 3.97 -17.97 10.11
N GLU A 209 3.08 -17.40 9.30
CA GLU A 209 2.60 -18.03 8.05
C GLU A 209 3.79 -18.41 7.15
N ALA A 210 3.79 -19.63 6.59
CA ALA A 210 4.90 -20.08 5.75
C ALA A 210 5.03 -19.23 4.47
N LEU A 211 6.25 -18.85 4.11
CA LEU A 211 6.51 -18.19 2.83
C LEU A 211 6.38 -19.19 1.69
N LEU A 212 5.62 -18.80 0.66
CA LEU A 212 5.51 -19.60 -0.55
C LEU A 212 6.83 -19.56 -1.34
N CYS A 213 7.19 -20.70 -1.90
CA CYS A 213 8.29 -20.80 -2.85
C CYS A 213 7.77 -20.53 -4.26
N PRO A 214 8.49 -19.76 -5.09
CA PRO A 214 8.15 -19.61 -6.50
C PRO A 214 8.12 -20.98 -7.20
N THR A 215 7.04 -21.28 -7.92
CA THR A 215 6.97 -22.44 -8.81
C THR A 215 7.30 -21.99 -10.24
N ALA A 216 7.64 -22.93 -11.12
CA ALA A 216 7.90 -22.61 -12.54
C ALA A 216 6.71 -21.91 -13.23
N ASP A 217 5.50 -22.14 -12.71
CA ASP A 217 4.24 -21.58 -13.23
C ASP A 217 3.78 -20.32 -12.46
N ALA A 218 4.48 -19.92 -11.38
CA ALA A 218 4.22 -18.68 -10.67
C ALA A 218 4.77 -17.49 -11.48
N ALA A 219 4.20 -17.27 -12.66
CA ALA A 219 4.36 -16.01 -13.34
C ALA A 219 3.71 -14.92 -12.46
N LEU A 220 4.40 -13.80 -12.30
CA LEU A 220 3.86 -12.58 -11.69
C LEU A 220 2.78 -11.97 -12.62
N SER A 221 1.70 -12.72 -12.86
CA SER A 221 0.60 -12.42 -13.79
C SER A 221 -0.70 -12.20 -13.04
#